data_AF-A0A180GED0-F1
#
_entry.id   AF-A0A180GED0-F1
#
_cell.length_a   1.000
_cell.length_b   1.000
_cell.length_c   1.000
_cell.angle_alpha   90.00
_cell.angle_beta   90.00
_cell.angle_gamma   90.00
#
_symmetry.space_group_name_H-M   'P 1'
#
loop_
_entity.id
_entity.type
_entity.pdbx_description
1 polymer ?
#
loop_
_entity_poly.entity_id
_entity_poly.type
_entity_poly.pdbx_seq_one_letter_code
_entity_poly.pdbx_strand_id
1 'polypeptide(L)'
;MGRPRRNQHSGSARVYPEYSASPAGSFDRLNHGHQEHDQDGGEDEDEESGGMWSTFPPHHHSPLLGSPSAAAFFRRLDPSSSTYRSTARGRARGFKISCRWIRMPALLLLCLLAILAFVVVPWHQSRAGLDLNQLRVSENHSDGFAVHNISAPDGSIYGSFVGLGASVQSLFVKDRHGSFRDIVLGYDNTSEYLHHPINPRMGSVVGRYANRIKNSSFAIPGHPDQIFRTTPNEHQGLNTLHGGDPGWDRRPFQVEAKNLSYISFSLVDHDGEQGFPHEVVSKIEYQLLSGGKWRIKMTAQANGPTPIMLSSHVYWNLDAYGSDESAPKHFLQLNAPQYIATDPILIPTGKLESVKNTPLDFLEPTEIGSRLNETAGLCGQDCIGYDNALVYDVHRPLEVPAMSMWSLQSGIKMSVITDQLGVQIYSCNSIVPSDKSILPIPRKKSQAGPNGIYENYSCIVIEQQGLIDAINHPQWNIDSFYGPDRPYEWNAIYEFSIV
;
A
#
# COMPACT_ATOMS: atom_id res chain seq x y z
N MET A 1 72.98 -2.33 -26.17
CA MET A 1 72.42 -2.43 -27.54
C MET A 1 70.93 -2.69 -27.39
N GLY A 2 69.97 -2.06 -28.09
CA GLY A 2 70.02 -0.92 -29.01
C GLY A 2 68.60 -0.34 -29.22
N ARG A 3 68.51 0.93 -29.62
CA ARG A 3 67.28 1.68 -29.98
C ARG A 3 67.52 2.32 -31.37
N PRO A 4 66.51 2.89 -32.08
CA PRO A 4 65.05 2.72 -31.98
C PRO A 4 64.40 2.51 -33.39
N ARG A 5 63.05 2.59 -33.48
CA ARG A 5 62.36 3.33 -34.56
C ARG A 5 61.08 3.99 -34.02
N ARG A 6 60.51 4.94 -34.77
CA ARG A 6 59.60 6.00 -34.28
C ARG A 6 58.63 6.44 -35.40
N ASN A 7 57.38 6.74 -35.03
CA ASN A 7 56.39 7.68 -35.61
C ASN A 7 55.17 7.65 -34.64
N GLN A 8 54.52 8.72 -34.18
CA GLN A 8 53.87 9.88 -34.85
C GLN A 8 52.65 9.47 -35.70
N HIS A 9 51.46 10.08 -35.58
CA HIS A 9 51.00 11.18 -34.69
C HIS A 9 49.46 11.18 -34.52
N SER A 10 48.90 12.22 -33.88
CA SER A 10 47.48 12.44 -33.50
C SER A 10 46.92 11.49 -32.42
N GLY A 11 46.03 11.90 -31.50
CA GLY A 11 45.75 13.28 -31.05
C GLY A 11 44.29 13.73 -31.18
N SER A 12 43.43 13.34 -30.24
CA SER A 12 42.17 14.01 -29.92
C SER A 12 41.75 13.64 -28.51
N ALA A 13 41.34 14.62 -27.70
CA ALA A 13 40.74 14.40 -26.39
C ALA A 13 39.28 14.88 -26.43
N ARG A 14 38.39 14.12 -25.79
CA ARG A 14 37.05 14.55 -25.36
C ARG A 14 36.98 14.14 -23.88
N VAL A 15 37.01 15.04 -22.90
CA VAL A 15 36.12 16.19 -22.65
C VAL A 15 34.69 15.70 -22.39
N TYR A 16 34.30 15.78 -21.13
CA TYR A 16 32.94 15.51 -20.64
C TYR A 16 32.02 16.68 -21.02
N PRO A 17 30.71 16.44 -21.28
CA PRO A 17 29.73 17.50 -21.33
C PRO A 17 29.42 18.00 -19.90
N GLU A 18 29.57 19.30 -19.67
CA GLU A 18 29.13 19.97 -18.44
C GLU A 18 27.62 20.27 -18.47
N TYR A 19 27.05 20.55 -17.29
CA TYR A 19 25.65 20.96 -17.15
C TYR A 19 25.41 22.33 -17.81
N SER A 20 24.43 22.41 -18.71
CA SER A 20 23.91 23.69 -19.22
C SER A 20 22.77 24.20 -18.34
N ALA A 21 23.03 25.23 -17.54
CA ALA A 21 21.98 25.94 -16.79
C ALA A 21 21.16 26.84 -17.73
N SER A 22 19.84 26.84 -17.58
CA SER A 22 18.95 27.77 -18.29
C SER A 22 19.05 29.19 -17.69
N PRO A 23 19.17 30.25 -18.51
CA PRO A 23 19.29 31.62 -18.00
C PRO A 23 17.95 32.16 -17.49
N ALA A 24 18.00 32.95 -16.41
CA ALA A 24 16.83 33.67 -15.89
C ALA A 24 16.41 34.80 -16.86
N GLY A 25 15.11 34.93 -17.10
CA GLY A 25 14.54 36.02 -17.89
C GLY A 25 14.52 37.34 -17.12
N SER A 26 15.26 38.35 -17.59
CA SER A 26 15.25 39.70 -17.01
C SER A 26 13.95 40.45 -17.34
N PHE A 27 13.17 40.81 -16.32
CA PHE A 27 12.11 41.81 -16.44
C PHE A 27 12.72 43.21 -16.50
N ASP A 28 12.31 44.03 -17.47
CA ASP A 28 12.53 45.48 -17.42
C ASP A 28 11.36 46.25 -18.05
N ARG A 29 10.91 47.29 -17.33
CA ARG A 29 10.02 48.42 -17.70
C ARG A 29 8.94 48.24 -18.80
N LEU A 30 7.68 48.39 -18.38
CA LEU A 30 6.82 49.45 -18.94
C LEU A 30 6.25 50.31 -17.80
N ASN A 31 6.03 51.60 -18.04
CA ASN A 31 5.71 52.58 -16.99
C ASN A 31 4.65 53.60 -17.43
N HIS A 32 3.39 53.35 -17.05
CA HIS A 32 2.26 54.29 -17.04
C HIS A 32 1.24 53.74 -16.00
N GLY A 33 0.62 54.48 -15.08
CA GLY A 33 0.88 55.86 -14.64
C GLY A 33 -0.41 56.68 -14.46
N HIS A 34 -0.90 56.84 -13.22
CA HIS A 34 -1.68 58.00 -12.73
C HIS A 34 -2.02 57.86 -11.22
N GLN A 35 -1.94 59.00 -10.51
CA GLN A 35 -2.75 59.45 -9.34
C GLN A 35 -2.86 58.54 -8.10
N GLU A 36 -2.26 58.91 -6.97
CA GLU A 36 -2.64 59.98 -6.00
C GLU A 36 -3.74 59.54 -5.01
N HIS A 37 -3.34 59.25 -3.76
CA HIS A 37 -3.99 59.81 -2.57
C HIS A 37 -3.08 59.68 -1.32
N ASP A 38 -3.13 60.71 -0.47
CA ASP A 38 -2.44 60.86 0.82
C ASP A 38 -2.88 59.76 1.84
N GLN A 39 -2.23 59.50 2.99
CA GLN A 39 -1.81 60.46 4.03
C GLN A 39 -0.87 59.82 5.10
N ASP A 40 -0.36 60.65 6.03
CA ASP A 40 0.60 60.37 7.14
C ASP A 40 0.08 59.38 8.24
N GLY A 41 0.84 58.90 9.24
CA GLY A 41 2.26 59.08 9.66
C GLY A 41 2.51 58.61 11.13
N GLY A 42 3.75 58.72 11.65
CA GLY A 42 4.21 58.37 13.03
C GLY A 42 4.90 56.99 13.12
N GLU A 43 6.16 56.81 13.56
CA GLU A 43 6.86 57.15 14.83
C GLU A 43 6.43 56.22 15.99
N ASP A 44 7.25 55.22 16.41
CA ASP A 44 8.35 55.25 17.43
C ASP A 44 7.79 54.99 18.87
N GLU A 45 8.45 54.40 19.88
CA GLU A 45 9.78 53.78 20.13
C GLU A 45 9.66 52.82 21.37
N ASP A 46 10.64 51.94 21.63
CA ASP A 46 11.07 51.37 22.95
C ASP A 46 10.07 50.66 23.93
N GLU A 47 10.48 50.11 25.09
CA GLU A 47 11.48 49.06 25.43
C GLU A 47 11.12 48.48 26.84
N GLU A 48 11.72 47.35 27.29
CA GLU A 48 11.79 46.85 28.69
C GLU A 48 10.46 46.49 29.44
N SER A 49 10.45 45.93 30.68
CA SER A 49 11.21 44.80 31.27
C SER A 49 10.51 44.25 32.54
N GLY A 50 10.76 42.98 32.92
CA GLY A 50 10.34 42.35 34.21
C GLY A 50 8.84 41.98 34.39
N GLY A 51 8.42 41.19 35.40
CA GLY A 51 9.19 40.35 36.33
C GLY A 51 8.40 39.77 37.55
N MET A 52 8.67 38.50 37.90
CA MET A 52 8.60 37.88 39.25
C MET A 52 7.26 37.49 39.99
N TRP A 53 7.05 36.14 40.10
CA TRP A 53 6.62 35.36 41.31
C TRP A 53 5.13 35.45 41.80
N SER A 54 4.49 34.49 42.51
CA SER A 54 4.81 33.08 42.90
C SER A 54 3.57 32.29 43.47
N THR A 55 3.77 31.00 43.81
CA THR A 55 3.08 30.16 44.85
C THR A 55 1.69 29.47 44.63
N PHE A 56 1.65 28.19 45.03
CA PHE A 56 0.53 27.23 45.23
C PHE A 56 0.13 27.16 46.76
N PRO A 57 -0.71 26.25 47.36
CA PRO A 57 -1.35 24.99 46.90
C PRO A 57 -2.88 24.83 47.25
N PRO A 58 -3.45 23.77 47.92
CA PRO A 58 -4.47 22.93 47.27
C PRO A 58 -5.76 22.61 48.08
N HIS A 59 -6.70 21.82 47.53
CA HIS A 59 -7.73 21.12 48.31
C HIS A 59 -8.07 19.71 47.78
N HIS A 60 -8.26 18.76 48.71
CA HIS A 60 -8.91 17.45 48.50
C HIS A 60 -10.41 17.53 48.80
N HIS A 61 -11.22 16.57 48.32
CA HIS A 61 -11.92 15.60 49.18
C HIS A 61 -12.82 14.62 48.39
N SER A 62 -12.84 13.35 48.82
CA SER A 62 -13.86 12.35 48.46
C SER A 62 -14.90 12.21 49.59
N PRO A 63 -16.04 11.57 49.33
CA PRO A 63 -16.52 10.54 50.26
C PRO A 63 -16.94 9.22 49.56
N LEU A 64 -17.51 8.29 50.34
CA LEU A 64 -17.60 6.85 50.07
C LEU A 64 -19.02 6.27 50.22
N LEU A 65 -19.20 5.04 49.69
CA LEU A 65 -20.16 3.99 50.10
C LEU A 65 -21.66 4.16 49.79
N GLY A 66 -22.30 3.04 49.40
CA GLY A 66 -23.76 2.89 49.38
C GLY A 66 -24.31 1.84 48.41
N SER A 67 -24.31 0.55 48.79
CA SER A 67 -25.02 -0.53 48.04
C SER A 67 -25.86 -1.40 48.98
N PRO A 68 -27.09 -1.73 48.55
CA PRO A 68 -27.53 -3.13 48.33
C PRO A 68 -28.45 -3.25 47.10
N SER A 69 -28.90 -4.39 46.56
CA SER A 69 -28.61 -5.84 46.58
C SER A 69 -29.93 -6.55 46.23
N ALA A 70 -29.92 -7.47 45.24
CA ALA A 70 -30.98 -8.45 44.92
C ALA A 70 -32.41 -7.90 44.58
N ALA A 71 -33.30 -8.61 43.86
CA ALA A 71 -33.34 -10.00 43.44
C ALA A 71 -34.04 -10.17 42.07
N ALA A 72 -33.97 -11.37 41.47
CA ALA A 72 -34.66 -11.73 40.22
C ALA A 72 -35.99 -12.46 40.46
N PHE A 73 -36.92 -12.41 39.50
CA PHE A 73 -37.93 -13.47 39.31
C PHE A 73 -38.42 -13.60 37.86
N PHE A 74 -38.59 -14.84 37.40
CA PHE A 74 -39.21 -15.20 36.13
C PHE A 74 -40.75 -15.24 36.24
N ARG A 75 -41.47 -14.89 35.16
CA ARG A 75 -42.52 -15.74 34.55
C ARG A 75 -43.04 -15.20 33.21
N ARG A 76 -43.32 -16.12 32.27
CA ARG A 76 -44.24 -15.93 31.15
C ARG A 76 -45.68 -16.25 31.61
N LEU A 77 -46.69 -15.73 30.90
CA LEU A 77 -47.72 -16.57 30.25
C LEU A 77 -48.64 -15.75 29.33
N ASP A 78 -48.93 -16.33 28.16
CA ASP A 78 -49.95 -15.94 27.17
C ASP A 78 -51.32 -16.62 27.50
N PRO A 79 -52.39 -16.44 26.71
CA PRO A 79 -52.98 -15.20 26.19
C PRO A 79 -54.53 -15.21 26.39
N SER A 80 -55.27 -14.21 25.90
CA SER A 80 -56.65 -14.43 25.40
C SER A 80 -57.18 -13.28 24.56
N SER A 81 -58.18 -13.58 23.73
CA SER A 81 -58.83 -12.66 22.79
C SER A 81 -60.27 -12.33 23.22
N SER A 82 -60.79 -11.21 22.73
CA SER A 82 -62.24 -11.08 22.51
C SER A 82 -62.51 -10.29 21.22
N THR A 83 -63.66 -10.57 20.60
CA THR A 83 -64.09 -10.01 19.31
C THR A 83 -65.42 -9.28 19.51
N TYR A 84 -65.88 -8.45 18.56
CA TYR A 84 -67.33 -8.24 18.37
C TYR A 84 -67.70 -7.67 16.97
N ARG A 85 -68.43 -8.48 16.16
CA ARG A 85 -69.64 -8.13 15.34
C ARG A 85 -69.56 -7.04 14.23
N SER A 86 -70.45 -6.94 13.22
CA SER A 86 -71.56 -7.73 12.56
C SER A 86 -72.13 -6.84 11.40
N THR A 87 -72.86 -7.20 10.32
CA THR A 87 -73.51 -8.39 9.68
C THR A 87 -73.75 -8.00 8.20
N ALA A 88 -73.39 -8.74 7.14
CA ALA A 88 -74.00 -9.95 6.55
C ALA A 88 -75.09 -9.75 5.44
N ARG A 89 -75.08 -10.67 4.44
CA ARG A 89 -76.09 -10.98 3.35
C ARG A 89 -76.08 -10.10 2.08
N GLY A 90 -76.20 -10.70 0.87
CA GLY A 90 -76.32 -9.92 -0.39
C GLY A 90 -76.38 -10.56 -1.81
N ARG A 91 -76.61 -11.87 -2.03
CA ARG A 91 -76.96 -12.55 -3.33
C ARG A 91 -76.37 -12.05 -4.71
N ALA A 92 -75.44 -12.85 -5.23
CA ALA A 92 -75.50 -13.58 -6.52
C ALA A 92 -75.73 -12.88 -7.90
N ARG A 93 -74.68 -12.89 -8.74
CA ARG A 93 -74.60 -13.20 -10.19
C ARG A 93 -73.09 -13.27 -10.55
N GLY A 94 -72.58 -14.07 -11.50
CA GLY A 94 -73.21 -15.10 -12.33
C GLY A 94 -72.59 -15.20 -13.73
N PHE A 95 -71.41 -15.82 -13.89
CA PHE A 95 -70.81 -16.10 -15.20
C PHE A 95 -70.04 -17.44 -15.21
N LYS A 96 -70.05 -18.16 -16.34
CA LYS A 96 -69.32 -19.41 -16.57
C LYS A 96 -68.44 -19.26 -17.82
N ILE A 97 -67.20 -19.74 -17.76
CA ILE A 97 -66.43 -20.20 -18.92
C ILE A 97 -65.81 -21.56 -18.54
N SER A 98 -65.70 -22.49 -19.49
CA SER A 98 -65.43 -23.91 -19.25
C SER A 98 -63.95 -24.28 -19.28
N CYS A 99 -63.61 -25.38 -18.58
CA CYS A 99 -62.30 -26.00 -18.64
C CYS A 99 -61.95 -26.50 -20.05
N ARG A 100 -60.67 -26.41 -20.42
CA ARG A 100 -60.00 -27.51 -21.15
C ARG A 100 -58.52 -27.58 -20.77
N TRP A 101 -58.10 -28.76 -20.31
CA TRP A 101 -56.72 -29.07 -19.93
C TRP A 101 -55.91 -29.62 -21.12
N ILE A 102 -54.60 -29.78 -20.88
CA ILE A 102 -53.61 -30.52 -21.69
C ILE A 102 -53.16 -29.84 -23.01
N ARG A 103 -51.99 -29.18 -22.93
CA ARG A 103 -50.77 -29.59 -23.68
C ARG A 103 -49.50 -28.94 -23.10
N MET A 104 -49.18 -29.23 -21.84
CA MET A 104 -47.88 -28.91 -21.22
C MET A 104 -47.03 -30.16 -20.91
N PRO A 105 -46.40 -30.76 -21.94
CA PRO A 105 -45.16 -31.52 -21.73
C PRO A 105 -43.95 -30.84 -22.39
N ALA A 106 -44.13 -30.10 -23.50
CA ALA A 106 -43.03 -29.59 -24.33
C ALA A 106 -42.22 -28.47 -23.65
N LEU A 107 -42.89 -27.50 -23.02
CA LEU A 107 -42.23 -26.37 -22.36
C LEU A 107 -41.37 -26.79 -21.16
N LEU A 108 -41.84 -27.76 -20.36
CA LEU A 108 -41.05 -28.30 -19.24
C LEU A 108 -39.84 -29.11 -19.73
N LEU A 109 -39.97 -29.85 -20.83
CA LEU A 109 -38.83 -30.54 -21.45
C LEU A 109 -37.79 -29.55 -22.00
N LEU A 110 -38.22 -28.46 -22.65
CA LEU A 110 -37.33 -27.41 -23.15
C LEU A 110 -36.59 -26.68 -22.02
N CYS A 111 -37.28 -26.35 -20.92
CA CYS A 111 -36.62 -25.77 -19.74
C CYS A 111 -35.61 -26.74 -19.09
N LEU A 112 -35.95 -28.03 -18.98
CA LEU A 112 -35.02 -29.04 -18.44
C LEU A 112 -33.80 -29.26 -19.35
N LEU A 113 -33.96 -29.24 -20.68
CA LEU A 113 -32.85 -29.34 -21.62
C LEU A 113 -31.97 -28.08 -21.61
N ALA A 114 -32.56 -26.89 -21.44
CA ALA A 114 -31.78 -25.66 -21.25
C ALA A 114 -30.97 -25.68 -19.95
N ILE A 115 -31.56 -26.14 -18.84
CA ILE A 115 -30.86 -26.30 -17.55
C ILE A 115 -29.74 -27.35 -17.68
N LEU A 116 -29.98 -28.48 -18.34
CA LEU A 116 -28.93 -29.48 -18.60
C LEU A 116 -27.80 -28.95 -19.49
N ALA A 117 -28.10 -28.12 -20.49
CA ALA A 117 -27.08 -27.45 -21.30
C ALA A 117 -26.20 -26.52 -20.45
N PHE A 118 -26.78 -25.78 -19.49
CA PHE A 118 -26.03 -24.94 -18.55
C PHE A 118 -25.25 -25.73 -17.48
N VAL A 119 -25.57 -27.00 -17.23
CA VAL A 119 -24.88 -27.86 -16.26
C VAL A 119 -23.79 -28.73 -16.90
N VAL A 120 -23.87 -28.99 -18.22
CA VAL A 120 -22.98 -29.94 -18.92
C VAL A 120 -22.08 -29.28 -19.98
N VAL A 121 -22.27 -28.00 -20.33
CA VAL A 121 -21.19 -27.21 -20.95
C VAL A 121 -20.15 -26.89 -19.87
N PRO A 122 -18.90 -27.38 -19.96
CA PRO A 122 -17.85 -26.91 -19.09
C PRO A 122 -17.63 -25.43 -19.39
N TRP A 123 -17.66 -24.58 -18.37
CA TRP A 123 -17.10 -23.23 -18.47
C TRP A 123 -15.58 -23.33 -18.58
N HIS A 124 -15.10 -23.75 -19.74
CA HIS A 124 -13.76 -23.49 -20.21
C HIS A 124 -13.63 -21.99 -20.53
N GLN A 125 -13.70 -21.17 -19.46
CA GLN A 125 -12.72 -20.11 -19.36
C GLN A 125 -11.36 -20.79 -19.48
N SER A 126 -10.73 -20.64 -20.65
CA SER A 126 -9.31 -20.92 -20.78
C SER A 126 -8.58 -19.97 -19.86
N ARG A 127 -8.31 -20.42 -18.63
CA ARG A 127 -7.41 -19.76 -17.70
C ARG A 127 -6.02 -19.75 -18.33
N ALA A 128 -5.74 -18.74 -19.13
CA ALA A 128 -4.40 -18.26 -19.42
C ALA A 128 -3.85 -17.51 -18.19
N GLY A 129 -4.00 -18.11 -17.00
CA GLY A 129 -3.20 -17.76 -15.84
C GLY A 129 -1.90 -18.52 -15.96
N LEU A 130 -0.78 -17.87 -15.68
CA LEU A 130 0.53 -18.51 -15.62
C LEU A 130 0.46 -19.75 -14.73
N ASP A 131 0.69 -20.92 -15.34
CA ASP A 131 0.76 -22.17 -14.58
C ASP A 131 1.94 -22.07 -13.62
N LEU A 132 1.66 -22.14 -12.31
CA LEU A 132 2.69 -22.15 -11.27
C LEU A 132 3.63 -23.36 -11.41
N ASN A 133 3.32 -24.35 -12.26
CA ASN A 133 4.24 -25.40 -12.69
C ASN A 133 5.09 -25.03 -13.92
N GLN A 134 4.62 -24.19 -14.84
CA GLN A 134 5.49 -23.68 -15.92
C GLN A 134 6.58 -22.75 -15.36
N LEU A 135 6.27 -21.98 -14.31
CA LEU A 135 7.27 -21.26 -13.52
C LEU A 135 8.28 -22.19 -12.79
N ARG A 136 7.98 -23.49 -12.62
CA ARG A 136 8.91 -24.50 -12.07
C ARG A 136 9.80 -25.17 -13.13
N VAL A 137 9.46 -25.05 -14.43
CA VAL A 137 10.06 -25.83 -15.52
C VAL A 137 10.95 -24.98 -16.45
N SER A 138 11.02 -23.67 -16.25
CA SER A 138 12.06 -22.84 -16.88
C SER A 138 13.42 -23.07 -16.21
N GLU A 139 14.22 -23.99 -16.75
CA GLU A 139 15.50 -24.47 -16.19
C GLU A 139 16.60 -23.38 -16.06
N ASN A 140 16.33 -22.13 -16.46
CA ASN A 140 17.22 -20.98 -16.27
C ASN A 140 16.90 -20.10 -15.03
N HIS A 141 15.75 -20.25 -14.36
CA HIS A 141 15.36 -19.38 -13.24
C HIS A 141 15.89 -19.82 -11.85
N SER A 142 17.14 -20.26 -11.77
CA SER A 142 17.80 -20.61 -10.49
C SER A 142 18.00 -19.41 -9.54
N ASP A 143 17.93 -18.19 -10.08
CA ASP A 143 18.12 -16.91 -9.38
C ASP A 143 16.91 -16.48 -8.53
N GLY A 144 15.69 -16.91 -8.90
CA GLY A 144 14.44 -16.43 -8.27
C GLY A 144 14.35 -16.70 -6.76
N PHE A 145 14.92 -17.81 -6.29
CA PHE A 145 14.93 -18.17 -4.85
C PHE A 145 16.28 -17.89 -4.17
N ALA A 146 17.25 -17.31 -4.88
CA ALA A 146 18.58 -17.04 -4.35
C ALA A 146 18.55 -15.85 -3.36
N VAL A 147 19.40 -15.94 -2.33
CA VAL A 147 19.54 -14.89 -1.32
C VAL A 147 20.74 -14.02 -1.64
N HIS A 148 20.48 -12.75 -1.96
CA HIS A 148 21.49 -11.77 -2.34
C HIS A 148 21.74 -10.78 -1.21
N ASN A 149 22.78 -11.06 -0.43
CA ASN A 149 23.25 -10.11 0.58
C ASN A 149 24.00 -8.92 -0.06
N ILE A 150 23.79 -7.72 0.47
CA ILE A 150 24.55 -6.48 0.24
C ILE A 150 24.70 -5.66 1.54
N SER A 151 25.64 -4.72 1.58
CA SER A 151 25.98 -3.88 2.74
C SER A 151 26.43 -2.48 2.32
N ALA A 152 26.11 -1.46 3.12
CA ALA A 152 26.67 -0.11 2.92
C ALA A 152 28.22 -0.11 3.03
N PRO A 153 28.94 0.77 2.31
CA PRO A 153 30.42 0.79 2.29
C PRO A 153 31.10 1.01 3.64
N ASP A 154 30.38 1.56 4.63
CA ASP A 154 30.84 1.81 6.00
C ASP A 154 30.35 0.76 7.02
N GLY A 155 29.58 -0.25 6.57
CA GLY A 155 28.94 -1.23 7.45
C GLY A 155 27.90 -0.64 8.40
N SER A 156 27.26 0.49 8.05
CA SER A 156 26.18 1.10 8.85
C SER A 156 24.85 0.35 8.75
N ILE A 157 24.57 -0.25 7.58
CA ILE A 157 23.37 -1.04 7.26
C ILE A 157 23.75 -2.20 6.33
N TYR A 158 23.10 -3.36 6.50
CA TYR A 158 23.21 -4.50 5.58
C TYR A 158 21.86 -5.22 5.44
N GLY A 159 21.68 -6.00 4.38
CA GLY A 159 20.40 -6.68 4.13
C GLY A 159 20.48 -7.79 3.10
N SER A 160 19.39 -8.54 2.99
CA SER A 160 19.21 -9.69 2.09
C SER A 160 18.03 -9.43 1.15
N PHE A 161 18.21 -9.71 -0.14
CA PHE A 161 17.21 -9.53 -1.19
C PHE A 161 17.02 -10.84 -1.98
N VAL A 162 15.86 -11.06 -2.59
CA VAL A 162 15.48 -12.31 -3.27
C VAL A 162 14.88 -12.00 -4.64
N GLY A 163 15.19 -12.79 -5.68
CA GLY A 163 14.73 -12.55 -7.05
C GLY A 163 13.21 -12.62 -7.24
N LEU A 164 12.51 -13.47 -6.49
CA LEU A 164 11.06 -13.54 -6.50
C LEU A 164 10.45 -12.25 -5.94
N GLY A 165 9.63 -11.59 -6.75
CA GLY A 165 9.05 -10.28 -6.42
C GLY A 165 10.07 -9.17 -6.21
N ALA A 166 11.35 -9.37 -6.57
CA ALA A 166 12.47 -8.50 -6.17
C ALA A 166 12.41 -8.17 -4.66
N SER A 167 12.12 -9.16 -3.81
CA SER A 167 11.74 -8.93 -2.41
C SER A 167 12.91 -8.54 -1.50
N VAL A 168 12.69 -7.65 -0.53
CA VAL A 168 13.58 -7.52 0.64
C VAL A 168 13.24 -8.63 1.65
N GLN A 169 14.24 -9.40 2.06
CA GLN A 169 14.11 -10.50 3.03
C GLN A 169 14.55 -10.10 4.44
N SER A 170 15.62 -9.30 4.55
CA SER A 170 16.15 -8.81 5.82
C SER A 170 16.78 -7.44 5.64
N LEU A 171 16.72 -6.62 6.69
CA LEU A 171 17.36 -5.30 6.72
C LEU A 171 17.82 -4.99 8.14
N PHE A 172 19.13 -4.97 8.34
CA PHE A 172 19.77 -4.83 9.64
C PHE A 172 20.32 -3.42 9.83
N VAL A 173 19.77 -2.71 10.82
CA VAL A 173 20.24 -1.39 11.28
C VAL A 173 20.60 -1.44 12.75
N LYS A 174 21.40 -0.48 13.24
CA LYS A 174 21.83 -0.44 14.64
C LYS A 174 20.76 0.20 15.53
N ASP A 175 20.54 -0.39 16.70
CA ASP A 175 19.78 0.21 17.80
C ASP A 175 20.61 1.22 18.60
N ARG A 176 20.00 1.86 19.61
CA ARG A 176 20.69 2.83 20.49
C ARG A 176 21.80 2.22 21.36
N HIS A 177 21.94 0.90 21.39
CA HIS A 177 23.05 0.18 22.03
C HIS A 177 24.11 -0.28 21.02
N GLY A 178 24.00 0.16 19.75
CA GLY A 178 24.90 -0.20 18.65
C GLY A 178 24.69 -1.61 18.09
N SER A 179 23.67 -2.33 18.55
CA SER A 179 23.40 -3.73 18.18
C SER A 179 22.49 -3.80 16.96
N PHE A 180 22.77 -4.72 16.04
CA PHE A 180 21.98 -4.85 14.81
C PHE A 180 20.62 -5.52 15.05
N ARG A 181 19.57 -4.92 14.50
CA ARG A 181 18.16 -5.36 14.54
C ARG A 181 17.66 -5.60 13.12
N ASP A 182 17.05 -6.74 12.85
CA ASP A 182 16.39 -7.04 11.57
C ASP A 182 14.98 -6.42 11.59
N ILE A 183 14.83 -5.22 11.02
CA ILE A 183 13.65 -4.36 11.22
C ILE A 183 12.51 -4.60 10.22
N VAL A 184 12.66 -5.56 9.31
CA VAL A 184 11.63 -5.95 8.32
C VAL A 184 11.21 -7.39 8.54
N LEU A 185 9.93 -7.72 8.34
CA LEU A 185 9.47 -9.11 8.34
C LEU A 185 9.83 -9.77 7.01
N GLY A 186 10.00 -11.09 7.03
CA GLY A 186 10.31 -11.89 5.85
C GLY A 186 10.26 -13.39 6.16
N TYR A 187 10.67 -14.22 5.21
CA TYR A 187 10.80 -15.67 5.40
C TYR A 187 12.28 -16.11 5.36
N ASP A 188 12.67 -16.97 6.30
CA ASP A 188 13.97 -17.68 6.28
C ASP A 188 14.06 -18.68 5.12
N ASN A 189 12.94 -19.32 4.78
CA ASN A 189 12.81 -20.22 3.63
C ASN A 189 12.30 -19.44 2.42
N THR A 190 13.11 -19.32 1.36
CA THR A 190 12.73 -18.49 0.20
C THR A 190 11.61 -19.08 -0.66
N SER A 191 11.28 -20.38 -0.53
CA SER A 191 10.11 -20.93 -1.26
C SER A 191 8.77 -20.38 -0.75
N GLU A 192 8.71 -19.89 0.49
CA GLU A 192 7.47 -19.35 1.09
C GLU A 192 6.97 -18.10 0.36
N TYR A 193 7.85 -17.28 -0.23
CA TYR A 193 7.43 -16.12 -1.03
C TYR A 193 6.56 -16.54 -2.24
N LEU A 194 6.72 -17.76 -2.78
CA LEU A 194 5.86 -18.30 -3.84
C LEU A 194 4.72 -19.22 -3.33
N HIS A 195 4.90 -19.86 -2.17
CA HIS A 195 4.09 -21.01 -1.77
C HIS A 195 3.34 -20.85 -0.44
N HIS A 196 3.59 -19.80 0.34
CA HIS A 196 2.88 -19.60 1.60
C HIS A 196 1.39 -19.32 1.33
N PRO A 197 0.43 -20.09 1.90
CA PRO A 197 -0.98 -20.04 1.50
C PRO A 197 -1.67 -18.69 1.75
N ILE A 198 -1.17 -17.90 2.70
CA ILE A 198 -1.64 -16.51 2.94
C ILE A 198 -1.13 -15.56 1.84
N ASN A 199 0.10 -15.78 1.37
CA ASN A 199 0.97 -14.81 0.68
C ASN A 199 0.71 -13.33 1.10
N PRO A 200 1.36 -12.83 2.17
CA PRO A 200 1.27 -11.42 2.53
C PRO A 200 2.08 -10.48 1.60
N ARG A 201 2.68 -10.95 0.50
CA ARG A 201 3.59 -10.14 -0.36
C ARG A 201 4.76 -9.52 0.43
N MET A 202 5.21 -10.19 1.49
CA MET A 202 6.14 -9.66 2.51
C MET A 202 7.44 -9.14 1.88
N GLY A 203 7.62 -7.80 1.83
CA GLY A 203 8.81 -7.16 1.28
C GLY A 203 8.93 -7.20 -0.24
N SER A 204 7.95 -7.75 -0.95
CA SER A 204 7.93 -7.85 -2.42
C SER A 204 7.58 -6.51 -3.09
N VAL A 205 8.01 -6.34 -4.34
CA VAL A 205 7.47 -5.31 -5.22
C VAL A 205 6.09 -5.77 -5.71
N VAL A 206 5.08 -4.93 -5.51
CA VAL A 206 3.71 -5.14 -5.98
C VAL A 206 3.49 -4.37 -7.28
N GLY A 207 2.84 -5.01 -8.26
CA GLY A 207 2.71 -4.50 -9.62
C GLY A 207 2.01 -5.51 -10.55
N ARG A 208 1.61 -5.15 -11.77
CA ARG A 208 1.84 -3.87 -12.48
C ARG A 208 1.14 -2.66 -11.86
N TYR A 209 0.08 -2.90 -11.08
CA TYR A 209 -0.67 -1.89 -10.35
C TYR A 209 -0.82 -2.29 -8.87
N ALA A 210 -0.24 -1.52 -7.95
CA ALA A 210 -0.32 -1.70 -6.51
C ALA A 210 -1.73 -1.40 -5.97
N ASN A 211 -2.04 -1.92 -4.78
CA ASN A 211 -3.35 -1.80 -4.15
C ASN A 211 -4.50 -2.23 -5.11
N ARG A 212 -5.69 -1.63 -5.01
CA ARG A 212 -6.92 -2.13 -5.64
C ARG A 212 -7.27 -1.43 -6.97
N ILE A 213 -7.79 -2.21 -7.92
CA ILE A 213 -8.52 -1.75 -9.12
C ILE A 213 -9.99 -2.17 -9.00
N LYS A 214 -10.87 -1.18 -9.08
CA LYS A 214 -12.32 -1.35 -8.97
C LYS A 214 -12.91 -2.18 -10.11
N ASN A 215 -13.77 -3.13 -9.76
CA ASN A 215 -14.42 -4.06 -10.70
C ASN A 215 -13.43 -4.85 -11.58
N SER A 216 -12.14 -4.89 -11.23
CA SER A 216 -11.07 -5.51 -12.03
C SER A 216 -11.01 -4.98 -13.47
N SER A 217 -11.21 -3.67 -13.66
CA SER A 217 -11.34 -3.06 -14.99
C SER A 217 -10.97 -1.59 -15.02
N PHE A 218 -10.58 -1.10 -16.21
CA PHE A 218 -10.33 0.32 -16.51
C PHE A 218 -10.50 0.60 -18.01
N ALA A 219 -10.52 1.87 -18.40
CA ALA A 219 -10.40 2.32 -19.78
C ALA A 219 -9.10 3.13 -19.96
N ILE A 220 -8.50 3.12 -21.15
CA ILE A 220 -7.36 4.00 -21.47
C ILE A 220 -7.91 5.40 -21.83
N PRO A 221 -7.29 6.51 -21.36
CA PRO A 221 -7.68 7.86 -21.75
C PRO A 221 -7.79 8.04 -23.28
N GLY A 222 -8.87 8.66 -23.73
CA GLY A 222 -9.19 8.78 -25.17
C GLY A 222 -9.91 7.56 -25.77
N HIS A 223 -9.95 6.42 -25.08
CA HIS A 223 -10.59 5.17 -25.54
C HIS A 223 -11.65 4.66 -24.53
N PRO A 224 -12.66 5.48 -24.14
CA PRO A 224 -13.61 5.14 -23.08
C PRO A 224 -14.48 3.90 -23.38
N ASP A 225 -14.73 3.59 -24.66
CA ASP A 225 -15.48 2.40 -25.08
C ASP A 225 -14.66 1.10 -24.98
N GLN A 226 -13.33 1.18 -24.79
CA GLN A 226 -12.42 0.05 -24.71
C GLN A 226 -12.08 -0.30 -23.26
N ILE A 227 -12.95 -1.11 -22.63
CA ILE A 227 -12.77 -1.59 -21.26
C ILE A 227 -11.83 -2.79 -21.23
N PHE A 228 -10.67 -2.61 -20.61
CA PHE A 228 -9.75 -3.69 -20.24
C PHE A 228 -10.21 -4.37 -18.94
N ARG A 229 -9.85 -5.64 -18.76
CA ARG A 229 -10.19 -6.43 -17.57
C ARG A 229 -8.96 -7.14 -17.05
N THR A 230 -8.60 -6.85 -15.81
CA THR A 230 -7.46 -7.44 -15.09
C THR A 230 -7.87 -8.72 -14.36
N THR A 231 -6.91 -9.57 -13.98
CA THR A 231 -7.19 -10.79 -13.20
C THR A 231 -7.77 -10.43 -11.83
N PRO A 232 -9.01 -10.82 -11.50
CA PRO A 232 -9.57 -10.60 -10.17
C PRO A 232 -8.98 -11.61 -9.17
N ASN A 233 -8.59 -11.14 -7.99
CA ASN A 233 -8.01 -11.97 -6.93
C ASN A 233 -8.51 -11.62 -5.51
N GLU A 234 -9.36 -10.61 -5.36
CA GLU A 234 -9.89 -10.14 -4.07
C GLU A 234 -11.43 -10.10 -4.06
N HIS A 235 -12.03 -10.02 -2.87
CA HIS A 235 -13.47 -9.87 -2.63
C HIS A 235 -14.34 -10.80 -3.51
N GLN A 236 -14.05 -12.11 -3.46
CA GLN A 236 -14.75 -13.16 -4.21
C GLN A 236 -14.71 -13.00 -5.76
N GLY A 237 -13.72 -12.26 -6.27
CA GLY A 237 -13.52 -12.05 -7.69
C GLY A 237 -14.07 -10.72 -8.22
N LEU A 238 -14.41 -9.78 -7.34
CA LEU A 238 -14.87 -8.44 -7.73
C LEU A 238 -13.72 -7.53 -8.16
N ASN A 239 -12.59 -7.56 -7.43
CA ASN A 239 -11.50 -6.59 -7.59
C ASN A 239 -10.15 -7.28 -7.85
N THR A 240 -9.26 -6.54 -8.51
CA THR A 240 -7.83 -6.89 -8.65
C THR A 240 -7.06 -6.13 -7.57
N LEU A 241 -6.26 -6.85 -6.80
CA LEU A 241 -5.37 -6.35 -5.76
C LEU A 241 -3.91 -6.66 -6.15
N HIS A 242 -3.00 -5.67 -6.03
CA HIS A 242 -1.56 -5.80 -6.30
C HIS A 242 -1.21 -6.46 -7.65
N GLY A 243 -2.00 -6.17 -8.69
CA GLY A 243 -1.74 -6.62 -10.06
C GLY A 243 -2.21 -8.03 -10.43
N GLY A 244 -2.87 -8.78 -9.55
CA GLY A 244 -3.53 -10.05 -9.90
C GLY A 244 -2.94 -11.29 -9.24
N ASP A 245 -3.02 -12.43 -9.91
CA ASP A 245 -2.63 -13.73 -9.35
C ASP A 245 -2.02 -14.68 -10.42
N PRO A 246 -0.68 -14.79 -10.52
CA PRO A 246 0.33 -14.05 -9.77
C PRO A 246 0.52 -12.62 -10.29
N GLY A 247 0.52 -11.63 -9.38
CA GLY A 247 1.07 -10.30 -9.65
C GLY A 247 2.60 -10.33 -9.68
N TRP A 248 3.24 -9.16 -9.74
CA TRP A 248 4.71 -9.05 -9.71
C TRP A 248 5.29 -9.63 -8.41
N ASP A 249 4.52 -9.62 -7.32
CA ASP A 249 4.88 -10.12 -5.99
C ASP A 249 5.44 -11.55 -5.97
N ARG A 250 5.00 -12.38 -6.92
CA ARG A 250 5.34 -13.82 -7.01
C ARG A 250 5.99 -14.21 -8.32
N ARG A 251 6.45 -13.25 -9.13
CA ARG A 251 7.15 -13.54 -10.38
C ARG A 251 8.67 -13.52 -10.16
N PRO A 252 9.44 -14.41 -10.82
CA PRO A 252 10.90 -14.41 -10.72
C PRO A 252 11.47 -13.25 -11.56
N PHE A 253 12.02 -12.25 -10.89
CA PHE A 253 12.87 -11.26 -11.56
C PHE A 253 14.26 -11.87 -11.81
N GLN A 254 15.01 -11.32 -12.77
CA GLN A 254 16.40 -11.68 -13.06
C GLN A 254 17.34 -10.64 -12.45
N VAL A 255 18.48 -11.02 -11.86
CA VAL A 255 19.50 -10.05 -11.43
C VAL A 255 20.27 -9.51 -12.63
N GLU A 256 19.99 -8.25 -12.99
CA GLU A 256 20.70 -7.48 -14.02
C GLU A 256 22.14 -7.14 -13.60
N ALA A 257 22.32 -6.74 -12.35
CA ALA A 257 23.60 -6.25 -11.84
C ALA A 257 23.66 -6.31 -10.31
N LYS A 258 24.85 -6.61 -9.78
CA LYS A 258 25.11 -6.67 -8.33
C LYS A 258 26.55 -6.23 -8.01
N ASN A 259 26.73 -5.55 -6.90
CA ASN A 259 28.04 -5.37 -6.25
C ASN A 259 27.88 -5.49 -4.71
N LEU A 260 28.85 -5.00 -3.93
CA LEU A 260 28.81 -5.10 -2.46
C LEU A 260 27.68 -4.30 -1.81
N SER A 261 27.24 -3.18 -2.40
CA SER A 261 26.29 -2.23 -1.81
C SER A 261 25.07 -1.93 -2.68
N TYR A 262 24.93 -2.60 -3.83
CA TYR A 262 23.85 -2.41 -4.79
C TYR A 262 23.43 -3.75 -5.41
N ILE A 263 22.14 -3.89 -5.70
CA ILE A 263 21.59 -4.91 -6.59
C ILE A 263 20.46 -4.32 -7.43
N SER A 264 20.29 -4.80 -8.65
CA SER A 264 19.09 -4.53 -9.44
C SER A 264 18.53 -5.77 -10.12
N PHE A 265 17.21 -5.81 -10.17
CA PHE A 265 16.38 -6.88 -10.70
C PHE A 265 15.58 -6.38 -11.91
N SER A 266 15.29 -7.24 -12.89
CA SER A 266 14.41 -6.95 -14.03
C SER A 266 13.26 -7.94 -14.17
N LEU A 267 12.13 -7.47 -14.70
CA LEU A 267 11.01 -8.29 -15.12
C LEU A 267 10.51 -7.80 -16.48
N VAL A 268 10.28 -8.72 -17.41
CA VAL A 268 9.48 -8.46 -18.61
C VAL A 268 8.05 -8.91 -18.31
N ASP A 269 7.14 -7.97 -18.38
CA ASP A 269 5.71 -8.14 -18.12
C ASP A 269 4.94 -7.99 -19.44
N HIS A 270 4.68 -9.11 -20.10
CA HIS A 270 4.20 -9.18 -21.49
C HIS A 270 2.81 -8.55 -21.70
N ASP A 271 2.48 -8.29 -22.96
CA ASP A 271 1.15 -7.84 -23.38
C ASP A 271 0.07 -8.88 -23.05
N GLY A 272 -1.01 -8.45 -22.39
CA GLY A 272 -2.11 -9.29 -21.93
C GLY A 272 -1.88 -9.99 -20.58
N GLU A 273 -0.67 -9.92 -20.00
CA GLU A 273 -0.35 -10.55 -18.73
C GLU A 273 -1.17 -9.93 -17.58
N GLN A 274 -1.76 -10.79 -16.75
CA GLN A 274 -2.82 -10.45 -15.78
C GLN A 274 -3.95 -9.54 -16.32
N GLY A 275 -4.17 -9.52 -17.65
CA GLY A 275 -5.16 -8.69 -18.33
C GLY A 275 -4.74 -7.23 -18.59
N PHE A 276 -3.49 -6.85 -18.29
CA PHE A 276 -2.95 -5.53 -18.62
C PHE A 276 -2.47 -5.48 -20.09
N PRO A 277 -2.84 -4.45 -20.87
CA PRO A 277 -2.37 -4.32 -22.25
C PRO A 277 -0.93 -3.83 -22.31
N HIS A 278 -0.27 -4.10 -23.43
CA HIS A 278 1.11 -3.73 -23.74
C HIS A 278 2.18 -4.40 -22.86
N GLU A 279 3.37 -4.59 -23.44
CA GLU A 279 4.52 -5.12 -22.71
C GLU A 279 5.19 -4.01 -21.91
N VAL A 280 5.62 -4.35 -20.70
CA VAL A 280 6.36 -3.49 -19.78
C VAL A 280 7.66 -4.16 -19.40
N VAL A 281 8.79 -3.49 -19.61
CA VAL A 281 10.10 -3.91 -19.08
C VAL A 281 10.39 -3.06 -17.85
N SER A 282 10.57 -3.68 -16.68
CA SER A 282 10.85 -2.98 -15.43
C SER A 282 12.25 -3.26 -14.89
N LYS A 283 12.75 -2.30 -14.10
CA LYS A 283 13.99 -2.40 -13.34
C LYS A 283 13.74 -1.94 -11.91
N ILE A 284 14.06 -2.79 -10.94
CA ILE A 284 14.03 -2.49 -9.50
C ILE A 284 15.47 -2.37 -9.03
N GLU A 285 15.83 -1.27 -8.37
CA GLU A 285 17.19 -0.96 -7.92
C GLU A 285 17.21 -0.73 -6.41
N TYR A 286 18.02 -1.53 -5.71
CA TYR A 286 18.26 -1.38 -4.27
C TYR A 286 19.71 -1.00 -4.02
N GLN A 287 19.93 0.04 -3.22
CA GLN A 287 21.27 0.50 -2.86
C GLN A 287 21.36 0.82 -1.37
N LEU A 288 22.34 0.24 -0.69
CA LEU A 288 22.70 0.54 0.68
C LEU A 288 23.84 1.56 0.69
N LEU A 289 23.60 2.71 1.32
CA LEU A 289 24.49 3.85 1.36
C LEU A 289 25.01 4.07 2.78
N SER A 290 26.20 4.67 2.88
CA SER A 290 26.82 5.04 4.14
C SER A 290 25.92 5.97 4.98
N GLY A 291 26.07 5.90 6.30
CA GLY A 291 25.21 6.63 7.24
C GLY A 291 23.81 6.02 7.40
N GLY A 292 23.66 4.71 7.16
CA GLY A 292 22.44 3.98 7.46
C GLY A 292 21.27 4.31 6.53
N LYS A 293 21.48 4.35 5.21
CA LYS A 293 20.42 4.72 4.26
C LYS A 293 20.18 3.62 3.22
N TRP A 294 18.91 3.30 2.97
CA TRP A 294 18.47 2.41 1.89
C TRP A 294 17.75 3.22 0.83
N ARG A 295 18.33 3.27 -0.37
CA ARG A 295 17.67 3.82 -1.57
C ARG A 295 16.96 2.68 -2.31
N ILE A 296 15.73 2.94 -2.70
CA ILE A 296 14.96 2.15 -3.66
C ILE A 296 14.65 3.06 -4.86
N LYS A 297 14.92 2.58 -6.07
CA LYS A 297 14.38 3.17 -7.31
C LYS A 297 13.67 2.09 -8.11
N MET A 298 12.53 2.42 -8.69
CA MET A 298 11.85 1.54 -9.64
C MET A 298 11.60 2.32 -10.93
N THR A 299 11.88 1.70 -12.07
CA THR A 299 11.52 2.24 -13.38
C THR A 299 10.81 1.19 -14.21
N ALA A 300 9.94 1.63 -15.12
CA ALA A 300 9.29 0.73 -16.06
C ALA A 300 9.01 1.42 -17.40
N GLN A 301 9.34 0.75 -18.50
CA GLN A 301 9.12 1.23 -19.86
C GLN A 301 8.06 0.36 -20.53
N ALA A 302 6.94 0.96 -20.91
CA ALA A 302 5.89 0.28 -21.67
C ALA A 302 6.06 0.47 -23.18
N ASN A 303 5.65 -0.51 -23.98
CA ASN A 303 5.64 -0.42 -25.45
C ASN A 303 4.34 0.18 -26.04
N GLY A 304 3.37 0.51 -25.18
CA GLY A 304 2.14 1.25 -25.49
C GLY A 304 1.41 1.66 -24.20
N PRO A 305 0.31 2.43 -24.29
CA PRO A 305 -0.34 3.04 -23.11
C PRO A 305 -0.90 2.00 -22.14
N THR A 306 -0.35 1.91 -20.93
CA THR A 306 -0.76 0.93 -19.91
C THR A 306 -0.66 1.53 -18.51
N PRO A 307 -1.55 1.19 -17.56
CA PRO A 307 -1.46 1.73 -16.22
C PRO A 307 -0.32 1.07 -15.45
N ILE A 308 0.50 1.88 -14.78
CA ILE A 308 1.60 1.41 -13.93
C ILE A 308 1.55 2.16 -12.60
N MET A 309 1.57 1.40 -11.50
CA MET A 309 1.76 1.94 -10.16
C MET A 309 2.47 0.86 -9.34
N LEU A 310 3.70 1.12 -8.92
CA LEU A 310 4.52 0.18 -8.17
C LEU A 310 4.64 0.61 -6.71
N SER A 311 4.97 -0.35 -5.85
CA SER A 311 5.32 -0.13 -4.45
C SER A 311 6.16 -1.29 -3.93
N SER A 312 6.92 -1.08 -2.85
CA SER A 312 7.56 -2.15 -2.08
C SER A 312 6.74 -2.40 -0.81
N HIS A 313 6.16 -3.59 -0.71
CA HIS A 313 5.19 -3.97 0.33
C HIS A 313 5.91 -4.41 1.63
N VAL A 314 6.78 -3.54 2.14
CA VAL A 314 7.66 -3.82 3.28
C VAL A 314 6.89 -3.77 4.60
N TYR A 315 6.98 -4.86 5.36
CA TYR A 315 6.44 -5.02 6.70
C TYR A 315 7.51 -4.62 7.73
N TRP A 316 7.26 -3.57 8.51
CA TRP A 316 8.24 -2.98 9.44
C TRP A 316 7.94 -3.29 10.91
N ASN A 317 8.99 -3.53 11.69
CA ASN A 317 8.99 -3.51 13.16
C ASN A 317 10.38 -3.07 13.65
N LEU A 318 10.51 -1.83 14.16
CA LEU A 318 11.80 -1.22 14.51
C LEU A 318 12.37 -1.72 15.85
N ASP A 319 11.63 -2.52 16.61
CA ASP A 319 12.15 -3.25 17.80
C ASP A 319 12.67 -4.65 17.46
N ALA A 320 12.41 -5.14 16.23
CA ALA A 320 12.77 -6.47 15.73
C ALA A 320 12.39 -7.61 16.70
N TYR A 321 11.24 -7.48 17.37
CA TYR A 321 10.73 -8.46 18.36
C TYR A 321 11.66 -8.66 19.56
N GLY A 322 12.37 -7.61 19.99
CA GLY A 322 13.31 -7.67 21.12
C GLY A 322 12.71 -7.50 22.53
N SER A 323 11.42 -7.15 22.65
CA SER A 323 10.73 -6.85 23.91
C SER A 323 9.24 -6.54 23.67
N ASP A 324 8.37 -6.78 24.67
CA ASP A 324 6.92 -6.46 24.75
C ASP A 324 6.27 -5.97 23.45
N GLU A 325 6.04 -6.93 22.58
CA GLU A 325 6.07 -6.78 21.14
C GLU A 325 4.79 -6.15 20.59
N SER A 326 4.86 -4.90 20.17
CA SER A 326 3.70 -4.25 19.56
C SER A 326 4.15 -3.11 18.65
N ALA A 327 3.96 -3.27 17.34
CA ALA A 327 4.20 -2.17 16.42
C ALA A 327 3.31 -0.93 16.67
N PRO A 328 2.11 -1.04 17.27
CA PRO A 328 1.39 0.05 17.93
C PRO A 328 2.22 1.01 18.80
N LYS A 329 3.28 0.55 19.48
CA LYS A 329 4.12 1.41 20.33
C LYS A 329 5.12 2.29 19.56
N HIS A 330 5.24 2.11 18.24
CA HIS A 330 5.97 3.08 17.43
C HIS A 330 5.21 4.40 17.36
N PHE A 331 5.95 5.48 17.27
CA PHE A 331 5.41 6.77 16.90
C PHE A 331 5.51 6.93 15.39
N LEU A 332 4.47 7.50 14.78
CA LEU A 332 4.41 7.90 13.38
C LEU A 332 4.20 9.43 13.31
N GLN A 333 4.91 10.05 12.38
CA GLN A 333 4.61 11.39 11.87
C GLN A 333 4.60 11.31 10.34
N LEU A 334 3.60 11.91 9.70
CA LEU A 334 3.31 11.74 8.29
C LEU A 334 2.70 13.03 7.73
N ASN A 335 3.38 13.68 6.77
CA ASN A 335 2.92 14.94 6.16
C ASN A 335 1.87 14.71 5.06
N ALA A 336 0.78 14.03 5.42
CA ALA A 336 -0.33 13.70 4.53
C ALA A 336 -1.66 14.26 5.10
N PRO A 337 -2.06 15.48 4.72
CA PRO A 337 -3.23 16.16 5.31
C PRO A 337 -4.59 15.57 4.85
N GLN A 338 -4.59 14.64 3.89
CA GLN A 338 -5.78 14.00 3.33
C GLN A 338 -5.60 12.48 3.21
N TYR A 339 -6.71 11.76 3.09
CA TYR A 339 -6.76 10.35 2.74
C TYR A 339 -7.82 10.06 1.68
N ILE A 340 -7.65 8.97 0.93
CA ILE A 340 -8.63 8.50 -0.04
C ILE A 340 -9.74 7.76 0.73
N ALA A 341 -10.97 8.28 0.70
CA ALA A 341 -12.09 7.65 1.38
C ALA A 341 -12.60 6.44 0.58
N THR A 342 -12.67 5.28 1.21
CA THR A 342 -13.07 4.00 0.61
C THR A 342 -14.47 3.56 1.05
N ASP A 343 -15.03 2.58 0.34
CA ASP A 343 -16.22 1.83 0.75
C ASP A 343 -15.86 0.66 1.71
N PRO A 344 -16.84 -0.12 2.22
CA PRO A 344 -16.56 -1.21 3.17
C PRO A 344 -15.76 -2.40 2.60
N ILE A 345 -15.52 -2.46 1.28
CA ILE A 345 -14.59 -3.40 0.64
C ILE A 345 -13.32 -2.71 0.13
N LEU A 346 -12.96 -1.59 0.78
CA LEU A 346 -11.73 -0.83 0.58
C LEU A 346 -11.53 -0.28 -0.84
N ILE A 347 -12.61 -0.14 -1.61
CA ILE A 347 -12.57 0.47 -2.93
C ILE A 347 -12.79 1.98 -2.83
N PRO A 348 -11.95 2.81 -3.47
CA PRO A 348 -12.11 4.26 -3.47
C PRO A 348 -13.49 4.75 -3.92
N THR A 349 -13.98 5.76 -3.19
CA THR A 349 -15.23 6.48 -3.46
C THR A 349 -15.06 7.66 -4.41
N GLY A 350 -13.82 7.98 -4.78
CA GLY A 350 -13.45 9.16 -5.56
C GLY A 350 -13.28 10.45 -4.73
N LYS A 351 -13.52 10.41 -3.41
CA LYS A 351 -13.29 11.54 -2.50
C LYS A 351 -11.89 11.51 -1.87
N LEU A 352 -11.34 12.70 -1.63
CA LEU A 352 -10.20 12.93 -0.75
C LEU A 352 -10.70 13.68 0.49
N GLU A 353 -10.70 13.03 1.66
CA GLU A 353 -11.18 13.63 2.92
C GLU A 353 -9.99 14.01 3.82
N SER A 354 -10.16 14.98 4.73
CA SER A 354 -9.05 15.45 5.57
C SER A 354 -8.79 14.48 6.72
N VAL A 355 -7.52 14.25 7.06
CA VAL A 355 -7.15 13.46 8.25
C VAL A 355 -7.54 14.14 9.57
N LYS A 356 -7.78 15.46 9.55
CA LYS A 356 -7.90 16.26 10.77
C LYS A 356 -9.10 15.87 11.63
N ASN A 357 -8.86 15.63 12.92
CA ASN A 357 -9.83 15.09 13.89
C ASN A 357 -10.28 13.64 13.59
N THR A 358 -9.46 12.86 12.88
CA THR A 358 -9.69 11.42 12.66
C THR A 358 -8.56 10.58 13.30
N PRO A 359 -8.74 9.26 13.45
CA PRO A 359 -7.65 8.36 13.85
C PRO A 359 -6.42 8.41 12.92
N LEU A 360 -6.58 8.89 11.68
CA LEU A 360 -5.51 9.03 10.67
C LEU A 360 -4.68 10.32 10.82
N ASP A 361 -4.97 11.18 11.81
CA ASP A 361 -4.28 12.46 12.03
C ASP A 361 -2.84 12.28 12.58
N PHE A 362 -1.92 11.89 11.71
CA PHE A 362 -0.50 11.69 11.99
C PHE A 362 0.37 12.90 11.59
N LEU A 363 -0.23 14.08 11.38
CA LEU A 363 0.52 15.31 11.08
C LEU A 363 1.50 15.66 12.21
N GLU A 364 1.07 15.45 13.45
CA GLU A 364 1.89 15.54 14.66
C GLU A 364 2.32 14.15 15.17
N PRO A 365 3.52 14.02 15.77
CA PRO A 365 4.04 12.78 16.36
C PRO A 365 3.04 12.04 17.26
N THR A 366 2.54 10.90 16.79
CA THR A 366 1.48 10.13 17.46
C THR A 366 1.88 8.66 17.59
N GLU A 367 1.72 8.08 18.79
CA GLU A 367 1.85 6.64 19.01
C GLU A 367 0.74 5.90 18.22
N ILE A 368 1.12 5.01 17.31
CA ILE A 368 0.21 4.39 16.32
C ILE A 368 -0.96 3.67 17.02
N GLY A 369 -0.69 3.03 18.15
CA GLY A 369 -1.66 2.31 18.97
C GLY A 369 -2.71 3.18 19.66
N SER A 370 -2.39 4.45 19.93
CA SER A 370 -3.20 5.31 20.80
C SER A 370 -4.64 5.50 20.32
N ARG A 371 -4.88 5.46 18.99
CA ARG A 371 -6.20 5.63 18.36
C ARG A 371 -6.70 4.38 17.64
N LEU A 372 -6.04 3.21 17.78
CA LEU A 372 -6.42 2.01 17.01
C LEU A 372 -7.88 1.61 17.22
N ASN A 373 -8.41 1.69 18.44
CA ASN A 373 -9.80 1.34 18.74
C ASN A 373 -10.83 2.31 18.13
N GLU A 374 -10.42 3.49 17.65
CA GLU A 374 -11.28 4.49 17.02
C GLU A 374 -11.40 4.26 15.50
N THR A 375 -10.59 3.38 14.92
CA THR A 375 -10.51 3.12 13.46
C THR A 375 -11.68 2.32 12.88
N ALA A 376 -12.71 1.99 13.67
CA ALA A 376 -13.79 1.09 13.26
C ALA A 376 -14.50 1.60 11.98
N GLY A 377 -14.37 0.82 10.90
CA GLY A 377 -14.91 1.17 9.57
C GLY A 377 -13.97 1.98 8.66
N LEU A 378 -12.77 2.37 9.11
CA LEU A 378 -11.75 2.99 8.26
C LEU A 378 -10.93 1.96 7.46
N CYS A 379 -10.68 0.79 8.03
CA CYS A 379 -9.97 -0.33 7.36
C CYS A 379 -10.92 -1.39 6.76
N GLY A 380 -12.14 -0.99 6.40
CA GLY A 380 -13.17 -1.85 5.81
C GLY A 380 -14.18 -2.42 6.81
N GLN A 381 -15.09 -3.28 6.33
CA GLN A 381 -16.15 -3.87 7.13
C GLN A 381 -15.60 -4.74 8.27
N ASP A 382 -16.14 -4.56 9.48
CA ASP A 382 -15.79 -5.28 10.72
C ASP A 382 -14.30 -5.23 11.10
N CYS A 383 -13.55 -4.27 10.53
CA CYS A 383 -12.13 -4.09 10.76
C CYS A 383 -11.82 -3.05 11.87
N ILE A 384 -10.76 -3.32 12.62
CA ILE A 384 -10.06 -2.39 13.51
C ILE A 384 -8.57 -2.46 13.11
N GLY A 385 -7.93 -1.32 12.89
CA GLY A 385 -6.64 -1.22 12.23
C GLY A 385 -6.55 -0.01 11.31
N TYR A 386 -5.39 0.19 10.70
CA TYR A 386 -5.22 1.08 9.56
C TYR A 386 -5.10 0.21 8.29
N ASP A 387 -5.79 0.55 7.21
CA ASP A 387 -5.55 0.04 5.85
C ASP A 387 -5.94 1.16 4.86
N ASN A 388 -5.17 2.25 4.91
CA ASN A 388 -5.60 3.53 4.36
C ASN A 388 -4.53 4.15 3.47
N ALA A 389 -4.95 4.61 2.28
CA ALA A 389 -4.13 5.41 1.38
C ALA A 389 -4.21 6.89 1.80
N LEU A 390 -3.11 7.42 2.32
CA LEU A 390 -2.97 8.84 2.65
C LEU A 390 -2.31 9.59 1.50
N VAL A 391 -2.68 10.85 1.32
CA VAL A 391 -2.22 11.73 0.23
C VAL A 391 -1.28 12.77 0.81
N TYR A 392 -0.03 12.77 0.34
CA TYR A 392 0.96 13.76 0.74
C TYR A 392 0.58 15.15 0.25
N ASP A 393 1.05 16.19 0.95
CA ASP A 393 1.01 17.54 0.39
C ASP A 393 1.80 17.59 -0.94
N VAL A 394 1.17 18.18 -1.95
CA VAL A 394 1.72 18.37 -3.31
C VAL A 394 2.68 19.56 -3.38
N HIS A 395 2.70 20.43 -2.36
CA HIS A 395 3.59 21.58 -2.23
C HIS A 395 4.77 21.31 -1.28
N ARG A 396 4.92 20.09 -0.76
CA ARG A 396 6.07 19.72 0.10
C ARG A 396 7.40 19.78 -0.68
N PRO A 397 8.52 20.10 -0.02
CA PRO A 397 9.85 19.84 -0.59
C PRO A 397 10.06 18.34 -0.78
N LEU A 398 10.72 17.93 -1.87
CA LEU A 398 10.97 16.51 -2.18
C LEU A 398 12.30 16.01 -1.60
N GLU A 399 13.10 16.92 -1.05
CA GLU A 399 14.43 16.68 -0.47
C GLU A 399 14.38 16.43 1.05
N VAL A 400 13.20 16.59 1.67
CA VAL A 400 12.99 16.38 3.12
C VAL A 400 12.13 15.13 3.37
N PRO A 401 12.19 14.51 4.56
CA PRO A 401 11.35 13.36 4.87
C PRO A 401 9.86 13.72 4.83
N ALA A 402 9.09 13.03 4.00
CA ALA A 402 7.64 13.15 3.94
C ALA A 402 6.96 12.40 5.12
N MET A 403 7.68 11.45 5.73
CA MET A 403 7.26 10.77 6.97
C MET A 403 8.45 10.37 7.86
N SER A 404 8.14 10.02 9.10
CA SER A 404 9.05 9.41 10.08
C SER A 404 8.31 8.41 10.96
N MET A 405 8.89 7.24 11.19
CA MET A 405 8.42 6.27 12.19
C MET A 405 9.58 5.89 13.12
N TRP A 406 9.35 5.79 14.43
CA TRP A 406 10.40 5.43 15.38
C TRP A 406 9.89 4.63 16.57
N SER A 407 10.78 3.84 17.17
CA SER A 407 10.55 3.21 18.47
C SER A 407 11.28 3.99 19.57
N LEU A 408 10.60 4.24 20.69
CA LEU A 408 11.24 4.72 21.92
C LEU A 408 11.99 3.60 22.68
N GLN A 409 11.85 2.33 22.28
CA GLN A 409 12.44 1.17 22.94
C GLN A 409 13.80 0.83 22.33
N SER A 410 13.88 0.38 21.07
CA SER A 410 15.15 0.23 20.34
C SER A 410 15.86 1.56 20.05
N GLY A 411 15.13 2.67 20.12
CA GLY A 411 15.60 4.00 19.71
C GLY A 411 15.72 4.19 18.20
N ILE A 412 15.40 3.18 17.38
CA ILE A 412 15.54 3.28 15.92
C ILE A 412 14.46 4.21 15.36
N LYS A 413 14.88 5.19 14.56
CA LYS A 413 14.04 6.02 13.69
C LYS A 413 14.30 5.68 12.23
N MET A 414 13.22 5.58 11.47
CA MET A 414 13.19 5.54 10.02
C MET A 414 12.55 6.83 9.50
N SER A 415 13.20 7.53 8.58
CA SER A 415 12.68 8.73 7.91
C SER A 415 12.63 8.47 6.41
N VAL A 416 11.54 8.81 5.71
CA VAL A 416 11.39 8.48 4.28
C VAL A 416 11.25 9.72 3.43
N ILE A 417 12.18 9.89 2.49
CA ILE A 417 12.19 10.92 1.44
C ILE A 417 11.70 10.25 0.15
N THR A 418 10.71 10.81 -0.55
CA THR A 418 10.11 10.17 -1.74
C THR A 418 9.39 11.15 -2.68
N ASP A 419 9.37 10.81 -3.96
CA ASP A 419 8.64 11.50 -5.03
C ASP A 419 7.16 11.10 -5.14
N GLN A 420 6.72 10.06 -4.42
CA GLN A 420 5.37 9.49 -4.55
C GLN A 420 4.26 10.44 -4.06
N LEU A 421 3.05 10.28 -4.61
CA LEU A 421 1.90 11.16 -4.32
C LEU A 421 1.16 10.77 -3.02
N GLY A 422 1.29 9.52 -2.58
CA GLY A 422 0.66 9.04 -1.36
C GLY A 422 1.38 7.84 -0.77
N VAL A 423 0.80 7.30 0.30
CA VAL A 423 1.32 6.16 1.04
C VAL A 423 0.18 5.27 1.56
N GLN A 424 0.26 3.95 1.40
CA GLN A 424 -0.58 3.03 2.20
C GLN A 424 0.04 2.88 3.58
N ILE A 425 -0.76 3.04 4.63
CA ILE A 425 -0.44 2.57 5.97
C ILE A 425 -1.37 1.40 6.28
N TYR A 426 -0.80 0.18 6.38
CA TYR A 426 -1.54 -1.02 6.79
C TYR A 426 -0.97 -1.59 8.09
N SER A 427 -1.81 -1.73 9.13
CA SER A 427 -1.36 -2.04 10.50
C SER A 427 -1.34 -3.53 10.83
N CYS A 428 -1.09 -4.41 9.85
CA CYS A 428 -1.03 -5.85 10.04
C CYS A 428 -2.24 -6.46 10.76
N ASN A 429 -3.45 -5.90 10.62
CA ASN A 429 -4.65 -6.33 11.35
C ASN A 429 -5.17 -7.73 10.95
N SER A 430 -4.65 -8.31 9.86
CA SER A 430 -5.07 -9.62 9.33
C SER A 430 -3.88 -10.49 8.86
N ILE A 431 -2.68 -10.34 9.47
CA ILE A 431 -1.52 -11.19 9.14
C ILE A 431 -1.65 -12.62 9.69
N VAL A 432 -2.41 -12.79 10.79
CA VAL A 432 -2.86 -14.09 11.30
C VAL A 432 -4.19 -14.47 10.61
N PRO A 433 -4.30 -15.66 9.99
CA PRO A 433 -5.54 -16.10 9.35
C PRO A 433 -6.74 -16.18 10.29
N SER A 434 -7.91 -15.79 9.77
CA SER A 434 -9.21 -16.12 10.37
C SER A 434 -9.56 -17.61 10.19
N ASP A 435 -9.12 -18.22 9.09
CA ASP A 435 -9.22 -19.67 8.85
C ASP A 435 -8.11 -20.42 9.61
N LYS A 436 -8.52 -21.11 10.68
CA LYS A 436 -7.64 -21.89 11.57
C LYS A 436 -7.07 -23.17 10.94
N SER A 437 -7.44 -23.51 9.71
CA SER A 437 -6.77 -24.57 8.94
C SER A 437 -5.45 -24.08 8.32
N ILE A 438 -5.26 -22.77 8.19
CA ILE A 438 -4.03 -22.14 7.70
C ILE A 438 -3.11 -21.87 8.89
N LEU A 439 -1.86 -22.33 8.82
CA LEU A 439 -0.87 -22.07 9.86
C LEU A 439 -0.44 -20.58 9.86
N PRO A 440 -0.29 -19.93 11.02
CA PRO A 440 0.30 -18.59 11.10
C PRO A 440 1.78 -18.60 10.66
N ILE A 441 2.26 -17.45 10.17
CA ILE A 441 3.63 -17.31 9.70
C ILE A 441 4.61 -17.31 10.89
N PRO A 442 5.59 -18.23 10.96
CA PRO A 442 6.64 -18.19 11.97
C PRO A 442 7.61 -17.03 11.70
N ARG A 443 8.15 -16.44 12.76
CA ARG A 443 9.18 -15.39 12.64
C ARG A 443 10.47 -15.94 12.04
N LYS A 444 11.27 -15.06 11.44
CA LYS A 444 12.68 -15.35 11.11
C LYS A 444 13.49 -15.66 12.36
N LYS A 445 14.57 -16.43 12.25
CA LYS A 445 15.55 -16.65 13.34
C LYS A 445 16.15 -15.35 13.89
N SER A 446 16.25 -14.31 13.06
CA SER A 446 16.69 -12.96 13.46
C SER A 446 15.69 -12.23 14.38
N GLN A 447 14.47 -12.73 14.50
CA GLN A 447 13.32 -12.11 15.18
C GLN A 447 12.69 -13.10 16.19
N ALA A 448 13.54 -13.82 16.93
CA ALA A 448 13.17 -14.85 17.92
C ALA A 448 12.36 -16.06 17.38
N GLY A 449 12.31 -16.26 16.06
CA GLY A 449 11.73 -17.45 15.44
C GLY A 449 12.56 -18.73 15.63
N PRO A 450 11.97 -19.91 15.43
CA PRO A 450 10.60 -20.15 14.94
C PRO A 450 9.56 -20.27 16.06
N ASN A 451 9.93 -20.03 17.32
CA ASN A 451 9.05 -20.25 18.48
C ASN A 451 7.94 -19.18 18.64
N GLY A 452 8.07 -18.05 17.95
CA GLY A 452 7.04 -17.01 17.83
C GLY A 452 6.53 -16.87 16.40
N ILE A 453 5.35 -16.27 16.26
CA ILE A 453 4.66 -15.99 14.98
C ILE A 453 4.54 -14.48 14.76
N TYR A 454 4.35 -14.02 13.52
CA TYR A 454 3.92 -12.64 13.28
C TYR A 454 2.44 -12.52 13.68
N GLU A 455 2.17 -11.77 14.75
CA GLU A 455 0.81 -11.56 15.27
C GLU A 455 0.15 -10.34 14.63
N ASN A 456 -1.19 -10.24 14.74
CA ASN A 456 -1.91 -9.05 14.28
C ASN A 456 -1.41 -7.81 15.02
N TYR A 457 -1.28 -6.69 14.30
CA TYR A 457 -0.63 -5.46 14.76
C TYR A 457 0.85 -5.60 15.17
N SER A 458 1.52 -6.74 14.95
CA SER A 458 2.95 -6.86 15.30
C SER A 458 3.89 -6.17 14.31
N CYS A 459 3.36 -5.48 13.30
CA CYS A 459 4.08 -4.77 12.25
C CYS A 459 3.23 -3.62 11.66
N ILE A 460 3.89 -2.72 10.93
CA ILE A 460 3.25 -1.70 10.07
C ILE A 460 3.80 -1.87 8.65
N VAL A 461 2.94 -1.93 7.64
CA VAL A 461 3.33 -1.84 6.23
C VAL A 461 3.25 -0.38 5.78
N ILE A 462 4.26 0.06 5.02
CA ILE A 462 4.38 1.42 4.52
C ILE A 462 4.71 1.36 3.02
N GLU A 463 3.66 1.45 2.20
CA GLU A 463 3.75 1.41 0.74
C GLU A 463 3.82 2.82 0.16
N GLN A 464 4.98 3.28 -0.30
CA GLN A 464 5.08 4.57 -1.03
C GLN A 464 4.54 4.37 -2.46
N GLN A 465 3.53 5.14 -2.90
CA GLN A 465 2.81 4.87 -4.15
C GLN A 465 2.03 6.07 -4.74
N GLY A 466 1.42 5.86 -5.91
CA GLY A 466 0.42 6.77 -6.46
C GLY A 466 -0.91 6.72 -5.73
N LEU A 467 -1.93 7.42 -6.25
CA LEU A 467 -3.28 7.39 -5.68
C LEU A 467 -4.01 6.10 -6.10
N ILE A 468 -4.54 5.35 -5.13
CA ILE A 468 -5.18 4.05 -5.38
C ILE A 468 -6.44 4.17 -6.25
N ASP A 469 -6.64 3.24 -7.18
CA ASP A 469 -7.71 3.26 -8.21
C ASP A 469 -7.78 4.55 -9.07
N ALA A 470 -6.72 5.38 -9.12
CA ALA A 470 -6.72 6.66 -9.85
C ALA A 470 -7.08 6.55 -11.34
N ILE A 471 -6.79 5.39 -11.95
CA ILE A 471 -7.17 5.04 -13.33
C ILE A 471 -8.70 5.06 -13.56
N ASN A 472 -9.50 4.93 -12.49
CA ASN A 472 -10.96 5.02 -12.49
C ASN A 472 -11.47 6.32 -11.84
N HIS A 473 -10.57 7.25 -11.48
CA HIS A 473 -10.88 8.52 -10.82
C HIS A 473 -10.29 9.74 -11.54
N PRO A 474 -10.71 10.01 -12.79
CA PRO A 474 -10.19 11.10 -13.61
C PRO A 474 -10.41 12.49 -12.98
N GLN A 475 -11.36 12.64 -12.04
CA GLN A 475 -11.58 13.89 -11.31
C GLN A 475 -10.41 14.31 -10.41
N TRP A 476 -9.44 13.43 -10.13
CA TRP A 476 -8.20 13.78 -9.43
C TRP A 476 -7.10 14.33 -10.36
N ASN A 477 -7.31 14.29 -11.69
CA ASN A 477 -6.37 14.78 -12.70
C ASN A 477 -4.94 14.16 -12.59
N ILE A 478 -4.86 12.89 -12.16
CA ILE A 478 -3.62 12.11 -12.10
C ILE A 478 -3.53 11.24 -13.35
N ASP A 479 -2.47 11.42 -14.14
CA ASP A 479 -2.16 10.50 -15.24
C ASP A 479 -1.37 9.28 -14.71
N SER A 480 -2.07 8.16 -14.56
CA SER A 480 -1.50 6.86 -14.18
C SER A 480 -1.14 5.96 -15.38
N PHE A 481 -1.18 6.45 -16.61
CA PHE A 481 -0.90 5.67 -17.83
C PHE A 481 0.48 6.01 -18.42
N TYR A 482 1.28 4.99 -18.67
CA TYR A 482 2.69 5.11 -19.08
C TYR A 482 2.90 4.42 -20.44
N GLY A 483 3.92 4.82 -21.18
CA GLY A 483 4.08 4.48 -22.59
C GLY A 483 5.48 4.79 -23.15
N PRO A 484 5.71 4.58 -24.46
CA PRO A 484 7.01 4.79 -25.09
C PRO A 484 7.66 6.16 -24.78
N ASP A 485 6.86 7.22 -24.82
CA ASP A 485 7.31 8.61 -24.60
C ASP A 485 7.18 9.07 -23.12
N ARG A 486 6.65 8.22 -22.24
CA ARG A 486 6.44 8.49 -20.81
C ARG A 486 6.81 7.25 -19.97
N PRO A 487 8.10 7.04 -19.64
CA PRO A 487 8.50 6.00 -18.71
C PRO A 487 7.92 6.23 -17.31
N TYR A 488 7.73 5.14 -16.57
CA TYR A 488 7.43 5.16 -15.15
C TYR A 488 8.71 5.35 -14.34
N GLU A 489 8.68 6.26 -13.36
CA GLU A 489 9.70 6.37 -12.30
C GLU A 489 9.05 6.42 -10.92
N TRP A 490 9.75 5.87 -9.94
CA TRP A 490 9.42 5.84 -8.52
C TRP A 490 10.74 5.89 -7.75
N ASN A 491 10.86 6.75 -6.74
CA ASN A 491 12.09 6.90 -5.96
C ASN A 491 11.80 7.08 -4.46
N ALA A 492 12.53 6.36 -3.61
CA ALA A 492 12.51 6.57 -2.16
C ALA A 492 13.89 6.38 -1.53
N ILE A 493 14.17 7.13 -0.47
CA ILE A 493 15.32 6.94 0.42
C ILE A 493 14.79 6.81 1.85
N TYR A 494 15.06 5.66 2.46
CA TYR A 494 14.78 5.34 3.86
C TYR A 494 16.06 5.59 4.65
N GLU A 495 16.04 6.58 5.54
CA GLU A 495 17.18 6.98 6.37
C GLU A 495 16.97 6.51 7.81
N PHE A 496 17.95 5.76 8.34
CA PHE A 496 17.87 5.16 9.67
C PHE A 496 18.81 5.88 10.65
N SER A 497 18.24 6.35 11.76
CA SER A 497 18.93 7.09 12.82
C SER A 497 18.44 6.68 14.21
N ILE A 498 18.91 7.36 15.26
CA ILE A 498 18.54 7.09 16.66
C ILE A 498 17.78 8.30 17.24
N VAL A 499 16.81 8.02 18.14
CA VAL A 499 16.16 8.98 19.06
C VAL A 499 16.63 8.86 20.50
#